data_AF-A0A965ZIM9-F1
#
_entry.id   AF-A0A965ZIM9-F1
#
_cell.length_a   1.000
_cell.length_b   1.000
_cell.length_c   1.000
_cell.angle_alpha   90.00
_cell.angle_beta   90.00
_cell.angle_gamma   90.00
#
_symmetry.space_group_name_H-M   'P 1'
#
loop_
_entity.id
_entity.type
_entity.pdbx_description
1 polymer ?
#
loop_
_entity_poly.entity_id
_entity_poly.type
_entity_poly.pdbx_seq_one_letter_code
_entity_poly.pdbx_strand_id
1 'polypeptide(L)'
;MKTVLLLCIFSCLFVVFSCSQKNTSLPPPVTKRTVKPGDTIAYAIIEYKKEYRPYLKNMVTSATLSKQETSEIEKLTSTAVARYNTAQKRRNMQINNILSYYRQYIPAINANGEKEVFVNCFCDAMGSDWQTSIVIVRDGGSCFFQFKINLKTKRIRDFYVNGEA
;
A
#
# COMPACT_ATOMS: atom_id res chain seq x y z
N MET A 1 59.18 44.39 -21.85
CA MET A 1 59.46 43.02 -22.32
C MET A 1 59.69 42.10 -21.15
N LYS A 2 58.80 41.10 -21.00
CA LYS A 2 58.96 39.75 -20.42
C LYS A 2 57.67 39.33 -19.66
N THR A 3 56.96 38.42 -20.30
CA THR A 3 55.83 37.60 -19.85
C THR A 3 56.26 36.55 -18.82
N VAL A 4 55.47 36.34 -17.75
CA VAL A 4 55.34 35.09 -16.95
C VAL A 4 53.97 35.17 -16.24
N LEU A 5 52.91 34.44 -16.63
CA LEU A 5 52.56 33.01 -16.44
C LEU A 5 52.11 32.64 -15.00
N LEU A 6 50.84 32.20 -14.90
CA LEU A 6 50.17 31.29 -13.93
C LEU A 6 50.38 31.47 -12.42
N LEU A 7 49.27 31.56 -11.66
CA LEU A 7 48.62 30.37 -11.07
C LEU A 7 47.34 30.78 -10.31
N CYS A 8 46.20 30.25 -10.74
CA CYS A 8 44.95 30.24 -9.99
C CYS A 8 45.11 29.30 -8.79
N ILE A 9 45.00 29.83 -7.56
CA ILE A 9 44.86 28.99 -6.37
C ILE A 9 43.45 29.18 -5.82
N PHE A 10 42.58 28.29 -6.28
CA PHE A 10 41.25 28.03 -5.75
C PHE A 10 41.43 27.30 -4.42
N SER A 11 41.44 28.02 -3.29
CA SER A 11 41.39 27.37 -1.97
C SER A 11 39.94 27.00 -1.64
N CYS A 12 39.45 25.92 -2.23
CA CYS A 12 38.27 25.21 -1.75
C CYS A 12 38.55 24.72 -0.33
N LEU A 13 37.95 25.35 0.67
CA LEU A 13 37.78 24.73 1.99
C LEU A 13 36.85 23.53 1.82
N PHE A 14 37.46 22.35 1.73
CA PHE A 14 36.77 21.07 1.80
C PHE A 14 36.17 20.89 3.19
N VAL A 15 34.88 21.22 3.32
CA VAL A 15 34.07 20.75 4.45
C VAL A 15 33.72 19.29 4.16
N VAL A 16 34.57 18.38 4.61
CA VAL A 16 34.22 16.94 4.65
C VAL A 16 33.24 16.71 5.80
N PHE A 17 31.95 16.90 5.52
CA PHE A 17 30.89 16.27 6.30
C PHE A 17 30.98 14.76 6.06
N SER A 18 31.68 14.07 6.96
CA SER A 18 31.71 12.62 7.02
C SER A 18 30.35 12.14 7.53
N CYS A 19 29.41 11.89 6.60
CA CYS A 19 28.19 11.16 6.92
C CYS A 19 28.55 9.72 7.27
N SER A 20 28.44 9.36 8.54
CA SER A 20 28.45 7.96 8.97
C SER A 20 27.20 7.27 8.42
N GLN A 21 27.30 6.66 7.23
CA GLN A 21 26.29 5.73 6.75
C GLN A 21 26.25 4.54 7.71
N LYS A 22 25.22 4.47 8.55
CA LYS A 22 24.82 3.21 9.15
C LYS A 22 24.45 2.29 7.98
N ASN A 23 25.27 1.27 7.75
CA ASN A 23 24.96 0.18 6.85
C ASN A 23 23.76 -0.57 7.42
N THR A 24 22.55 -0.14 7.09
CA THR A 24 21.36 -0.95 7.24
C THR A 24 21.44 -2.02 6.16
N SER A 25 21.84 -3.22 6.53
CA SER A 25 21.69 -4.39 5.66
C SER A 25 20.25 -4.44 5.17
N LEU A 26 20.06 -4.51 3.85
CA LEU A 26 18.74 -4.73 3.27
C LEU A 26 18.12 -5.97 3.93
N PRO A 27 16.86 -5.91 4.38
CA PRO A 27 16.19 -7.12 4.86
C PRO A 27 16.23 -8.19 3.77
N PRO A 28 16.28 -9.48 4.15
CA PRO A 28 16.33 -10.57 3.20
C PRO A 28 15.16 -10.49 2.20
N PRO A 29 15.33 -11.01 0.97
CA PRO A 29 14.30 -10.96 -0.06
C PRO A 29 12.99 -11.56 0.46
N VAL A 30 12.01 -10.68 0.59
CA VAL A 30 10.68 -10.96 1.06
C VAL A 30 9.95 -11.82 0.01
N THR A 31 9.51 -13.02 0.39
CA THR A 31 9.02 -14.05 -0.55
C THR A 31 7.51 -13.93 -0.74
N LYS A 32 7.07 -13.49 -1.93
CA LYS A 32 5.65 -13.37 -2.33
C LYS A 32 4.86 -14.63 -1.96
N ARG A 33 3.62 -14.45 -1.47
CA ARG A 33 2.73 -15.57 -1.14
C ARG A 33 2.35 -16.38 -2.39
N THR A 34 2.77 -17.64 -2.45
CA THR A 34 2.32 -18.62 -3.46
C THR A 34 1.06 -19.32 -2.95
N VAL A 35 -0.08 -19.11 -3.61
CA VAL A 35 -1.37 -19.73 -3.22
C VAL A 35 -1.44 -21.15 -3.74
N LYS A 36 -1.62 -22.12 -2.84
CA LYS A 36 -1.93 -23.52 -3.18
C LYS A 36 -3.44 -23.77 -3.15
N PRO A 37 -3.95 -24.77 -3.90
CA PRO A 37 -5.34 -25.20 -3.78
C PRO A 37 -5.66 -25.59 -2.33
N GLY A 38 -6.68 -24.96 -1.73
CA GLY A 38 -7.07 -25.16 -0.33
C GLY A 38 -6.54 -24.10 0.64
N ASP A 39 -5.69 -23.18 0.20
CA ASP A 39 -5.24 -22.06 1.02
C ASP A 39 -6.40 -21.15 1.43
N THR A 40 -6.45 -20.79 2.70
CA THR A 40 -7.44 -19.86 3.25
C THR A 40 -7.24 -18.46 2.66
N ILE A 41 -8.34 -17.71 2.49
CA ILE A 41 -8.29 -16.29 2.15
C ILE A 41 -7.60 -15.55 3.31
N ALA A 42 -6.38 -15.04 3.09
CA ALA A 42 -5.65 -14.30 4.11
C ALA A 42 -6.15 -12.84 4.16
N TYR A 43 -7.15 -12.57 4.99
CA TYR A 43 -7.54 -11.20 5.34
C TYR A 43 -7.54 -11.00 6.85
N ALA A 44 -7.41 -9.73 7.26
CA ALA A 44 -7.59 -9.29 8.62
C ALA A 44 -8.62 -8.15 8.65
N ILE A 45 -9.51 -8.17 9.65
CA ILE A 45 -10.41 -7.05 9.92
C ILE A 45 -9.77 -6.24 11.04
N ILE A 46 -9.37 -5.01 10.74
CA ILE A 46 -8.64 -4.14 11.65
C ILE A 46 -9.61 -3.06 12.13
N GLU A 47 -9.67 -2.88 13.44
CA GLU A 47 -10.46 -1.80 14.04
C GLU A 47 -9.96 -0.44 13.57
N TYR A 48 -10.87 0.41 13.13
CA TYR A 48 -10.52 1.78 12.79
C TYR A 48 -10.09 2.55 14.04
N LYS A 49 -8.90 3.14 13.99
CA LYS A 49 -8.36 4.06 14.99
C LYS A 49 -8.26 5.47 14.43
N LYS A 50 -8.48 6.49 15.26
CA LYS A 50 -8.39 7.90 14.85
C LYS A 50 -6.99 8.26 14.31
N GLU A 51 -5.95 7.56 14.73
CA GLU A 51 -4.58 7.72 14.21
C GLU A 51 -4.46 7.40 12.71
N TYR A 52 -5.39 6.63 12.13
CA TYR A 52 -5.38 6.30 10.71
C TYR A 52 -5.97 7.41 9.82
N ARG A 53 -6.52 8.49 10.39
CA ARG A 53 -7.13 9.62 9.65
C ARG A 53 -6.30 10.20 8.50
N PRO A 54 -4.95 10.32 8.59
CA PRO A 54 -4.15 10.82 7.47
C PRO A 54 -4.34 9.99 6.19
N TYR A 55 -4.56 8.68 6.33
CA TYR A 55 -4.77 7.74 5.22
C TYR A 55 -6.27 7.49 4.97
N LEU A 56 -7.08 7.54 6.03
CA LEU A 56 -8.50 7.20 6.04
C LEU A 56 -9.39 8.44 6.22
N LYS A 57 -9.18 9.44 5.36
CA LYS A 57 -9.97 10.69 5.37
C LYS A 57 -11.47 10.40 5.36
N ASN A 58 -12.21 11.17 6.14
CA ASN A 58 -13.67 11.14 6.30
C ASN A 58 -14.22 9.95 7.09
N MET A 59 -13.37 9.05 7.63
CA MET A 59 -13.80 8.01 8.57
C MET A 59 -13.87 8.56 10.01
N VAL A 60 -14.94 8.26 10.74
CA VAL A 60 -15.26 8.89 12.03
C VAL A 60 -15.14 7.90 13.19
N THR A 61 -15.81 6.75 13.08
CA THR A 61 -15.85 5.72 14.13
C THR A 61 -15.68 4.34 13.51
N SER A 62 -15.17 3.40 14.30
CA SER A 62 -15.05 2.01 13.89
C SER A 62 -16.41 1.36 13.68
N ALA A 63 -16.46 0.37 12.78
CA ALA A 63 -17.63 -0.43 12.51
C ALA A 63 -17.26 -1.92 12.49
N THR A 64 -18.26 -2.79 12.56
CA THR A 64 -18.07 -4.24 12.40
C THR A 64 -18.55 -4.71 11.02
N LEU A 65 -18.03 -5.87 10.61
CA LEU A 65 -18.43 -6.56 9.37
C LEU A 65 -19.10 -7.89 9.71
N SER A 66 -20.27 -8.09 9.12
CA SER A 66 -20.91 -9.40 9.07
C SER A 66 -20.25 -10.31 8.04
N LYS A 67 -20.50 -11.62 8.12
CA LYS A 67 -20.01 -12.59 7.11
C LYS A 67 -20.49 -12.25 5.69
N GLN A 68 -21.72 -11.75 5.56
CA GLN A 68 -22.29 -11.36 4.27
C GLN A 68 -21.56 -10.14 3.71
N GLU A 69 -21.31 -9.12 4.53
CA GLU A 69 -20.55 -7.94 4.12
C GLU A 69 -19.11 -8.33 3.72
N THR A 70 -18.45 -9.23 4.45
CA THR A 70 -17.12 -9.74 4.08
C THR A 70 -17.14 -10.45 2.73
N SER A 71 -18.11 -11.32 2.48
CA SER A 71 -18.26 -11.99 1.18
C SER A 71 -18.48 -10.99 0.03
N GLU A 72 -19.26 -9.93 0.31
CA GLU A 72 -19.51 -8.88 -0.65
C GLU A 72 -18.26 -8.03 -0.95
N ILE A 73 -17.45 -7.74 0.07
CA ILE A 73 -16.15 -7.06 -0.09
C ILE A 73 -15.24 -7.87 -1.02
N GLU A 74 -15.14 -9.19 -0.84
CA GLU A 74 -14.33 -10.05 -1.72
C GLU A 74 -14.81 -10.01 -3.18
N LYS A 75 -16.14 -10.05 -3.39
CA LYS A 75 -16.73 -9.95 -4.74
C LYS A 75 -16.45 -8.60 -5.40
N LEU A 76 -16.62 -7.50 -4.64
CA LEU A 76 -16.36 -6.14 -5.13
C LEU A 76 -14.88 -5.92 -5.41
N THR A 77 -13.99 -6.44 -4.55
CA THR A 77 -12.54 -6.41 -4.74
C THR A 77 -12.13 -7.10 -6.04
N SER A 78 -12.64 -8.32 -6.27
CA SER A 78 -12.38 -9.08 -7.49
C SER A 78 -12.84 -8.32 -8.73
N THR A 79 -14.01 -7.67 -8.65
CA THR A 79 -14.56 -6.84 -9.74
C THR A 79 -13.68 -5.60 -10.01
N ALA A 80 -13.22 -4.93 -8.96
CA ALA A 80 -12.33 -3.76 -9.08
C ALA A 80 -11.01 -4.14 -9.75
N VAL A 81 -10.38 -5.23 -9.31
CA VAL A 81 -9.13 -5.74 -9.88
C VAL A 81 -9.31 -6.11 -11.35
N ALA A 82 -10.39 -6.80 -11.72
CA ALA A 82 -10.67 -7.14 -13.12
C ALA A 82 -10.82 -5.88 -13.99
N ARG A 83 -11.52 -4.86 -13.49
CA ARG A 83 -11.67 -3.57 -14.18
C ARG A 83 -10.34 -2.85 -14.34
N TYR A 84 -9.53 -2.79 -13.29
CA TYR A 84 -8.20 -2.18 -13.33
C TYR A 84 -7.29 -2.91 -14.34
N ASN A 85 -7.21 -4.25 -14.26
CA ASN A 85 -6.39 -5.07 -15.16
C ASN A 85 -6.79 -4.94 -16.63
N THR A 86 -8.08 -4.71 -16.90
CA THR A 86 -8.56 -4.44 -18.26
C THR A 86 -7.99 -3.13 -18.81
N ALA A 87 -7.90 -2.09 -17.96
CA ALA A 87 -7.29 -0.81 -18.33
C ALA A 87 -5.76 -0.89 -18.45
N GLN A 88 -5.11 -1.81 -17.70
CA GLN A 88 -3.64 -1.94 -17.69
C GLN A 88 -3.07 -2.98 -18.66
N LYS A 89 -3.87 -3.57 -19.56
CA LYS A 89 -3.43 -4.64 -20.48
C LYS A 89 -2.13 -4.34 -21.26
N ARG A 90 -1.81 -3.05 -21.47
CA ARG A 90 -0.62 -2.62 -22.23
C ARG A 90 0.55 -2.15 -21.38
N ARG A 91 0.43 -2.14 -20.04
CA ARG A 91 1.39 -1.47 -19.14
C ARG A 91 2.16 -2.41 -18.20
N ASN A 92 1.98 -3.72 -18.29
CA ASN A 92 2.56 -4.73 -17.37
C ASN A 92 2.30 -4.48 -15.86
N MET A 93 1.45 -3.50 -15.50
CA MET A 93 1.09 -3.18 -14.12
C MET A 93 -0.16 -3.94 -13.66
N GLN A 94 -0.42 -5.12 -14.22
CA GLN A 94 -1.60 -5.90 -13.85
C GLN A 94 -1.43 -6.46 -12.43
N ILE A 95 -2.52 -6.42 -11.67
CA ILE A 95 -2.64 -7.05 -10.37
C ILE A 95 -2.86 -8.55 -10.61
N ASN A 96 -2.12 -9.39 -9.90
CA ASN A 96 -2.24 -10.84 -10.03
C ASN A 96 -3.56 -11.34 -9.40
N ASN A 97 -3.74 -12.66 -9.33
CA ASN A 97 -4.91 -13.24 -8.66
C ASN A 97 -5.07 -12.65 -7.25
N ILE A 98 -6.21 -12.02 -6.97
CA ILE A 98 -6.47 -11.37 -5.68
C ILE A 98 -6.20 -12.31 -4.51
N LEU A 99 -6.48 -13.61 -4.65
CA LEU A 99 -6.27 -14.60 -3.59
C LEU A 99 -4.81 -14.72 -3.14
N SER A 100 -3.83 -14.30 -3.96
CA SER A 100 -2.41 -14.28 -3.58
C SER A 100 -2.02 -13.10 -2.71
N TYR A 101 -2.92 -12.14 -2.51
CA TYR A 101 -2.66 -11.00 -1.65
C TYR A 101 -3.10 -11.30 -0.21
N TYR A 102 -2.39 -10.70 0.72
CA TYR A 102 -2.89 -10.38 2.05
C TYR A 102 -3.81 -9.16 1.93
N ARG A 103 -4.87 -9.13 2.73
CA ARG A 103 -5.87 -8.05 2.69
C ARG A 103 -6.15 -7.52 4.09
N GLN A 104 -6.20 -6.21 4.25
CA GLN A 104 -6.70 -5.58 5.46
C GLN A 104 -8.02 -4.88 5.15
N TYR A 105 -9.02 -5.15 5.98
CA TYR A 105 -10.32 -4.49 5.95
C TYR A 105 -10.45 -3.61 7.17
N ILE A 106 -10.54 -2.30 6.95
CA ILE A 106 -10.72 -1.31 8.01
C ILE A 106 -12.14 -0.74 7.85
N PRO A 107 -13.16 -1.37 8.45
CA PRO A 107 -14.54 -0.88 8.44
C PRO A 107 -14.71 0.33 9.35
N ALA A 108 -15.38 1.36 8.84
CA ALA A 108 -15.70 2.57 9.59
C ALA A 108 -17.02 3.20 9.14
N ILE A 109 -17.60 4.01 10.01
CA ILE A 109 -18.67 4.93 9.64
C ILE A 109 -18.04 6.21 9.13
N ASN A 110 -18.42 6.63 7.92
CA ASN A 110 -17.96 7.87 7.33
C ASN A 110 -18.73 9.09 7.87
N ALA A 111 -18.29 10.30 7.51
CA ALA A 111 -18.92 11.56 7.95
C ALA A 111 -20.39 11.70 7.54
N ASN A 112 -20.86 10.93 6.55
CA ASN A 112 -22.26 10.90 6.11
C ASN A 112 -23.10 9.84 6.84
N GLY A 113 -22.54 9.15 7.84
CA GLY A 113 -23.22 8.07 8.55
C GLY A 113 -23.28 6.74 7.79
N GLU A 114 -22.50 6.58 6.72
CA GLU A 114 -22.50 5.37 5.90
C GLU A 114 -21.34 4.44 6.29
N LYS A 115 -21.60 3.13 6.26
CA LYS A 115 -20.54 2.14 6.47
C LYS A 115 -19.67 2.04 5.23
N GLU A 116 -18.38 2.31 5.40
CA GLU A 116 -17.36 2.23 4.38
C GLU A 116 -16.21 1.35 4.86
N VAL A 117 -15.55 0.67 3.93
CA VAL A 117 -14.39 -0.17 4.22
C VAL A 117 -13.22 0.34 3.42
N PHE A 118 -12.13 0.65 4.09
CA PHE A 118 -10.84 0.77 3.42
C PHE A 118 -10.25 -0.61 3.24
N VAL A 119 -9.92 -0.92 2.00
CA VAL A 119 -9.32 -2.18 1.58
C VAL A 119 -7.88 -1.90 1.21
N ASN A 120 -6.96 -2.60 1.86
CA ASN A 120 -5.54 -2.56 1.58
C ASN A 120 -5.06 -3.96 1.18
N CYS A 121 -4.37 -4.08 0.06
CA CYS A 121 -3.95 -5.35 -0.51
C CYS A 121 -2.44 -5.36 -0.73
N PHE A 122 -1.76 -6.41 -0.29
CA PHE A 122 -0.31 -6.53 -0.47
C PHE A 122 0.18 -7.97 -0.65
N CYS A 123 1.28 -8.15 -1.39
CA CYS A 123 1.83 -9.47 -1.73
C CYS A 123 2.50 -10.22 -0.56
N ASP A 124 2.90 -9.52 0.50
CA ASP A 124 3.67 -10.08 1.61
C ASP A 124 3.29 -9.49 2.97
N ALA A 125 3.29 -10.32 4.01
CA ALA A 125 2.93 -10.00 5.39
C ALA A 125 3.88 -9.02 6.12
N MET A 126 5.01 -8.63 5.52
CA MET A 126 5.96 -7.61 6.00
C MET A 126 6.42 -7.76 7.47
N GLY A 127 6.42 -8.97 8.03
CA GLY A 127 7.08 -9.24 9.32
C GLY A 127 6.22 -9.27 10.59
N SER A 128 4.92 -9.61 10.49
CA SER A 128 4.05 -10.24 11.54
C SER A 128 2.92 -9.43 12.20
N ASP A 129 2.84 -8.11 12.05
CA ASP A 129 1.76 -7.29 12.65
C ASP A 129 0.70 -6.80 11.65
N TRP A 130 0.77 -7.26 10.40
CA TRP A 130 -0.18 -6.90 9.34
C TRP A 130 -1.65 -7.22 9.69
N GLN A 131 -1.92 -8.08 10.68
CA GLN A 131 -3.28 -8.40 11.09
C GLN A 131 -3.85 -7.41 12.11
N THR A 132 -3.01 -6.59 12.74
CA THR A 132 -3.38 -5.72 13.87
C THR A 132 -3.13 -4.24 13.60
N SER A 133 -2.23 -3.91 12.66
CA SER A 133 -1.86 -2.54 12.30
C SER A 133 -1.94 -2.34 10.79
N ILE A 134 -2.41 -1.16 10.35
CA ILE A 134 -2.49 -0.84 8.92
C ILE A 134 -1.09 -0.83 8.28
N VAL A 135 -0.92 -1.59 7.20
CA VAL A 135 0.34 -1.57 6.43
C VAL A 135 0.30 -0.39 5.48
N ILE A 136 1.27 0.52 5.60
CA ILE A 136 1.40 1.68 4.71
C ILE A 136 2.79 1.66 4.10
N VAL A 137 2.86 1.60 2.77
CA VAL A 137 4.13 1.70 2.02
C VAL A 137 4.00 2.76 0.94
N ARG A 138 5.14 3.30 0.49
CA ARG A 138 5.20 4.34 -0.54
C ARG A 138 5.13 3.75 -1.95
N ASP A 139 5.90 2.68 -2.16
CA ASP A 139 6.09 2.02 -3.44
C ASP A 139 5.83 0.51 -3.29
N GLY A 140 5.63 -0.19 -4.40
CA GLY A 140 5.30 -1.62 -4.43
C GLY A 140 4.63 -2.10 -5.71
N GLY A 141 4.35 -1.20 -6.66
CA GLY A 141 3.72 -1.51 -7.93
C GLY A 141 2.42 -2.27 -7.76
N SER A 142 2.15 -3.22 -8.66
CA SER A 142 0.97 -4.09 -8.58
C SER A 142 0.92 -4.99 -7.34
N CYS A 143 1.99 -5.04 -6.54
CA CYS A 143 2.01 -5.74 -5.27
C CYS A 143 1.44 -4.96 -4.09
N PHE A 144 1.09 -3.68 -4.27
CA PHE A 144 0.44 -2.89 -3.23
C PHE A 144 -0.64 -1.98 -3.84
N PHE A 145 -1.89 -2.15 -3.39
CA PHE A 145 -2.99 -1.33 -3.85
C PHE A 145 -4.09 -1.20 -2.80
N GLN A 146 -4.82 -0.09 -2.88
CA GLN A 146 -5.81 0.30 -1.90
C GLN A 146 -6.99 1.02 -2.54
N PHE A 147 -8.13 0.91 -1.89
CA PHE A 147 -9.36 1.58 -2.31
C PHE A 147 -10.38 1.59 -1.16
N LYS A 148 -11.51 2.27 -1.37
CA LYS A 148 -12.62 2.32 -0.42
C LYS A 148 -13.88 1.76 -1.04
N ILE A 149 -14.65 1.02 -0.26
CA ILE A 149 -15.97 0.47 -0.63
C ILE A 149 -17.03 1.06 0.29
N ASN A 150 -18.04 1.71 -0.26
CA ASN A 150 -19.25 2.03 0.48
C ASN A 150 -20.20 0.82 0.41
N LEU A 151 -20.53 0.22 1.56
CA LEU A 151 -21.29 -1.03 1.62
C LEU A 151 -22.79 -0.87 1.35
N LYS A 152 -23.34 0.34 1.42
CA LYS A 152 -24.73 0.59 1.04
C LYS A 152 -24.88 0.71 -0.48
N THR A 153 -24.04 1.54 -1.09
CA THR A 153 -24.10 1.88 -2.52
C THR A 153 -23.30 0.94 -3.41
N LYS A 154 -22.48 0.08 -2.81
CA LYS A 154 -21.54 -0.85 -3.50
C LYS A 154 -20.52 -0.15 -4.39
N ARG A 155 -20.29 1.16 -4.16
CA ARG A 155 -19.38 1.96 -4.97
C ARG A 155 -17.95 1.81 -4.47
N ILE A 156 -17.03 1.65 -5.42
CA ILE A 156 -15.59 1.65 -5.22
C ILE A 156 -15.06 3.03 -5.56
N ARG A 157 -14.22 3.58 -4.70
CA ARG A 157 -13.60 4.90 -4.87
C ARG A 157 -12.13 4.86 -4.44
N ASP A 158 -11.39 5.86 -4.89
CA ASP A 158 -9.98 6.07 -4.56
C ASP A 158 -9.11 4.83 -4.84
N PHE A 159 -9.40 4.10 -5.94
CA PHE A 159 -8.60 2.94 -6.33
C PHE A 159 -7.22 3.41 -6.79
N TYR A 160 -6.22 3.00 -6.04
CA TYR A 160 -4.83 3.42 -6.22
C TYR A 160 -3.91 2.21 -6.14
N VAL A 161 -2.95 2.16 -7.05
CA VAL A 161 -1.84 1.20 -7.04
C VAL A 161 -0.57 2.01 -6.81
N ASN A 162 0.27 1.56 -5.89
CA ASN A 162 1.50 2.27 -5.55
C ASN A 162 2.47 2.30 -6.75
N GLY A 163 3.42 3.26 -6.71
CA GLY A 163 4.49 3.36 -7.70
C GLY A 163 5.41 2.14 -7.68
N GLU A 164 6.13 1.91 -8.77
CA GLU A 164 7.26 0.97 -8.79
C GLU A 164 8.49 1.67 -8.19
N ALA A 165 9.26 0.93 -7.39
CA ALA A 165 10.54 1.36 -6.83
C ALA A 165 11.71 0.67 -7.55
#